data_AF-A0A803NEI9-F1
#
_entry.id   AF-A0A803NEI9-F1
#
_cell.length_a   1.000
_cell.length_b   1.000
_cell.length_c   1.000
_cell.angle_alpha   90.00
_cell.angle_beta   90.00
_cell.angle_gamma   90.00
#
_symmetry.space_group_name_H-M   'P 1'
#
loop_
_entity.id
_entity.type
_entity.pdbx_description
1 polymer ?
#
loop_
_entity_poly.entity_id
_entity_poly.type
_entity_poly.pdbx_seq_one_letter_code
_entity_poly.pdbx_strand_id
1 'polypeptide(L)'
;MASTQEYAATKVMFSNNVQATLSVKLINGDGEDPAQVYGSITGRFGISNQFSLFNRPQSQRIDVRPGEFIPLSQPSVNVPEAADAMEITAYLMDYDTLSPDDEIANGTVTFLVRGPGVEEKQPINGKYGSIEVNVTWG
;
A
#
# COMPACT_ATOMS: atom_id res chain seq x y z
N MET A 1 32.66 -28.83 -44.43
CA MET A 1 31.95 -28.91 -43.14
C MET A 1 31.59 -27.48 -42.76
N ALA A 2 30.30 -27.16 -42.70
CA ALA A 2 29.83 -25.80 -42.45
C ALA A 2 29.81 -25.53 -40.94
N SER A 3 30.44 -24.44 -40.51
CA SER A 3 30.39 -23.98 -39.12
C SER A 3 29.10 -23.19 -38.90
N THR A 4 28.24 -23.67 -38.03
CA THR A 4 27.05 -22.94 -37.60
C THR A 4 27.50 -21.84 -36.65
N GLN A 5 27.26 -20.59 -37.02
CA GLN A 5 27.51 -19.42 -36.18
C GLN A 5 26.35 -19.32 -35.17
N GLU A 6 26.65 -19.50 -33.89
CA GLU A 6 25.69 -19.23 -32.82
C GLU A 6 25.48 -17.72 -32.73
N TYR A 7 24.25 -17.28 -32.99
CA TYR A 7 23.83 -15.92 -32.72
C TYR A 7 23.46 -15.83 -31.23
N ALA A 8 24.28 -15.11 -30.46
CA ALA A 8 23.91 -14.74 -29.10
C ALA A 8 22.66 -13.85 -29.17
N ALA A 9 21.55 -14.33 -28.60
CA ALA A 9 20.35 -13.53 -28.43
C ALA A 9 20.68 -12.41 -27.42
N THR A 10 20.84 -11.18 -27.91
CA THR A 10 20.80 -10.00 -27.04
C THR A 10 19.40 -9.89 -26.48
N LYS A 11 19.20 -10.28 -25.21
CA LYS A 11 17.98 -9.96 -24.47
C LYS A 11 17.94 -8.43 -24.35
N VAL A 12 17.14 -7.79 -25.20
CA VAL A 12 16.82 -6.37 -25.04
C VAL A 12 15.95 -6.27 -23.79
N MET A 13 16.58 -5.94 -22.66
CA MET A 13 15.89 -5.66 -21.40
C MET A 13 15.27 -4.27 -21.53
N PHE A 14 14.02 -4.20 -21.98
CA PHE A 14 13.20 -3.04 -21.64
C PHE A 14 12.94 -3.15 -20.14
N SER A 15 13.57 -2.31 -19.33
CA SER A 15 13.21 -2.20 -17.92
C SER A 15 11.77 -1.70 -17.88
N ASN A 16 10.81 -2.61 -17.70
CA ASN A 16 9.44 -2.25 -17.36
C ASN A 16 9.48 -1.66 -15.96
N ASN A 17 9.88 -0.39 -15.84
CA ASN A 17 9.82 0.35 -14.59
C ASN A 17 8.37 0.74 -14.37
N VAL A 18 7.52 -0.25 -14.09
CA VAL A 18 6.16 0.00 -13.63
C VAL A 18 6.27 0.70 -12.28
N GLN A 19 5.59 1.83 -12.13
CA GLN A 19 5.47 2.50 -10.85
C GLN A 19 4.09 2.21 -10.27
N ALA A 20 4.01 1.98 -8.97
CA ALA A 20 2.74 1.96 -8.26
C ALA A 20 2.64 3.26 -7.44
N THR A 21 1.57 4.02 -7.65
CA THR A 21 1.21 5.16 -6.80
C THR A 21 0.03 4.78 -5.92
N LEU A 22 0.23 4.90 -4.61
CA LEU A 22 -0.73 4.51 -3.59
C LEU A 22 -1.38 5.73 -2.94
N SER A 23 -2.66 5.58 -2.62
CA SER A 23 -3.35 6.45 -1.66
C SER A 23 -4.21 5.60 -0.73
N VAL A 24 -4.38 6.06 0.51
CA VAL A 24 -5.21 5.37 1.50
C VAL A 24 -6.23 6.35 2.03
N LYS A 25 -7.51 6.03 1.86
CA LYS A 25 -8.62 6.85 2.34
C LYS A 25 -9.19 6.25 3.62
N LEU A 26 -9.42 7.08 4.63
CA LEU A 26 -10.19 6.70 5.80
C LEU A 26 -11.67 6.60 5.43
N ILE A 27 -12.30 5.45 5.63
CA ILE A 27 -13.74 5.26 5.37
C ILE A 27 -14.54 5.42 6.67
N ASN A 28 -14.05 4.81 7.75
CA ASN A 28 -14.57 4.98 9.12
C ASN A 28 -13.41 4.85 10.10
N GLY A 29 -13.28 5.76 11.08
CA GLY A 29 -12.33 5.63 12.20
C GLY A 29 -12.82 4.58 13.17
N ASP A 30 -13.97 4.85 13.76
CA ASP A 30 -14.69 3.95 14.67
C ASP A 30 -16.13 4.46 14.91
N GLY A 31 -16.53 5.52 14.20
CA GLY A 31 -17.73 6.31 14.47
C GLY A 31 -17.43 7.78 14.78
N GLU A 32 -16.17 8.13 15.03
CA GLU A 32 -15.73 9.50 15.31
C GLU A 32 -15.36 10.32 14.05
N ASP A 33 -15.37 11.65 14.20
CA ASP A 33 -14.98 12.61 13.16
C ASP A 33 -14.40 13.92 13.79
N PRO A 34 -13.07 14.14 13.76
CA PRO A 34 -12.06 13.28 13.15
C PRO A 34 -11.71 12.06 14.01
N ALA A 35 -11.18 11.02 13.37
CA ALA A 35 -10.47 9.93 14.02
C ALA A 35 -9.03 10.34 14.34
N GLN A 36 -8.50 9.94 15.49
CA GLN A 36 -7.13 10.20 15.94
C GLN A 36 -6.19 9.05 15.55
N VAL A 37 -5.90 8.97 14.26
CA VAL A 37 -5.23 7.83 13.60
C VAL A 37 -3.75 7.70 13.98
N TYR A 38 -3.36 6.50 14.41
CA TYR A 38 -1.96 6.06 14.50
C TYR A 38 -1.80 4.60 14.04
N GLY A 39 -0.56 4.11 14.00
CA GLY A 39 -0.25 2.73 13.58
C GLY A 39 0.68 2.70 12.37
N SER A 40 0.54 1.68 11.53
CA SER A 40 1.40 1.47 10.36
C SER A 40 0.65 0.99 9.12
N ILE A 41 1.17 1.41 7.97
CA ILE A 41 0.82 0.87 6.65
C ILE A 41 2.14 0.53 5.98
N THR A 42 2.30 -0.73 5.62
CA THR A 42 3.48 -1.25 4.94
C THR A 42 3.07 -1.96 3.66
N GLY A 43 4.03 -2.09 2.75
CA GLY A 43 3.84 -2.85 1.54
C GLY A 43 5.03 -3.73 1.23
N ARG A 44 4.81 -4.74 0.39
CA ARG A 44 5.88 -5.61 -0.08
C ARG A 44 5.64 -6.18 -1.47
N PHE A 45 6.74 -6.47 -2.15
CA PHE A 45 6.80 -7.30 -3.35
C PHE A 45 7.58 -8.58 -3.04
N GLY A 46 6.87 -9.71 -2.95
CA GLY A 46 7.45 -10.96 -2.48
C GLY A 46 8.01 -10.84 -1.06
N ILE A 47 9.04 -11.64 -0.75
CA ILE A 47 9.55 -11.77 0.62
C ILE A 47 10.56 -10.66 0.97
N SER A 48 11.38 -10.23 0.02
CA SER A 48 12.57 -9.41 0.27
C SER A 48 12.39 -7.91 0.05
N ASN A 49 11.37 -7.47 -0.68
CA ASN A 49 11.19 -6.06 -1.02
C ASN A 49 10.06 -5.48 -0.19
N GLN A 50 10.38 -4.88 0.96
CA GLN A 50 9.40 -4.24 1.85
C GLN A 50 9.59 -2.73 1.85
N PHE A 51 8.50 -1.99 2.04
CA PHE A 51 8.49 -0.54 2.15
C PHE A 51 7.43 -0.08 3.16
N SER A 52 7.60 1.13 3.70
CA SER A 52 6.67 1.73 4.66
C SER A 52 6.01 2.95 4.03
N LEU A 53 4.68 3.02 4.14
CA LEU A 53 3.86 4.11 3.63
C LEU A 53 3.39 5.05 4.75
N PHE A 54 3.16 4.49 5.93
CA PHE A 54 2.75 5.23 7.12
C PHE A 54 3.31 4.51 8.34
N ASN A 55 3.83 5.27 9.30
CA ASN A 55 4.24 4.75 10.59
C ASN A 55 4.20 5.88 11.62
N ARG A 56 3.23 5.84 12.52
CA ARG A 56 3.07 6.80 13.60
C ARG A 56 2.84 6.04 14.91
N PRO A 57 3.67 6.26 15.95
CA PRO A 57 3.33 5.78 17.28
C PRO A 57 2.09 6.55 17.80
N GLN A 58 1.40 5.98 18.79
CA GLN A 58 0.21 6.56 19.44
C GLN A 58 0.41 8.02 19.90
N SER A 59 1.62 8.37 20.37
CA SER A 59 1.96 9.74 20.79
C SER A 59 2.08 10.75 19.64
N GLN A 60 2.10 10.29 18.39
CA GLN A 60 2.17 11.11 17.17
C GLN A 60 0.95 10.87 16.26
N ARG A 61 -0.17 10.46 16.84
CA ARG A 61 -1.45 10.36 16.14
C ARG A 61 -1.81 11.66 15.43
N ILE A 62 -2.62 11.54 14.40
CA ILE A 62 -3.07 12.66 13.57
C ILE A 62 -4.58 12.60 13.41
N ASP A 63 -5.22 13.77 13.34
CA ASP A 63 -6.64 13.85 13.02
C ASP A 63 -6.85 13.59 11.53
N VAL A 64 -7.70 12.62 11.20
CA VAL A 64 -8.13 12.32 9.83
C VAL A 64 -9.65 12.15 9.82
N ARG A 65 -10.35 12.83 8.92
CA ARG A 65 -11.81 12.70 8.81
C ARG A 65 -12.21 11.56 7.90
N PRO A 66 -13.37 10.90 8.14
CA PRO A 66 -13.96 10.00 7.15
C PRO A 66 -14.08 10.67 5.77
N GLY A 67 -13.57 10.00 4.74
CA GLY A 67 -13.47 10.50 3.37
C GLY A 67 -12.13 11.16 3.01
N GLU A 68 -11.31 11.54 3.99
CA GLU A 68 -9.97 12.11 3.77
C GLU A 68 -8.89 11.04 3.56
N PHE A 69 -7.78 11.45 2.96
CA PHE A 69 -6.63 10.60 2.77
C PHE A 69 -5.70 10.63 3.97
N ILE A 70 -5.27 9.45 4.42
CA ILE A 70 -4.19 9.32 5.39
C ILE A 70 -2.88 9.78 4.72
N PRO A 71 -2.12 10.72 5.30
CA PRO A 71 -0.91 11.26 4.69
C PRO A 71 0.23 10.23 4.70
N LEU A 72 0.51 9.66 3.53
CA LEU A 72 1.60 8.71 3.33
C LEU A 72 2.96 9.44 3.22
N SER A 73 4.02 8.84 3.76
CA SER A 73 5.38 9.38 3.67
C SER A 73 5.98 9.23 2.26
N GLN A 74 5.70 8.11 1.60
CA GLN A 74 6.19 7.81 0.26
C GLN A 74 5.11 7.05 -0.53
N PRO A 75 4.20 7.74 -1.23
CA PRO A 75 3.08 7.09 -1.92
C PRO A 75 3.49 6.38 -3.22
N SER A 76 4.64 6.69 -3.82
CA SER A 76 5.08 6.09 -5.08
C SER A 76 6.26 5.14 -4.88
N VAL A 77 6.13 3.92 -5.40
CA VAL A 77 7.15 2.86 -5.31
C VAL A 77 7.43 2.26 -6.68
N ASN A 78 8.69 1.92 -6.92
CA ASN A 78 9.08 1.20 -8.13
C ASN A 78 8.77 -0.28 -7.94
N VAL A 79 8.11 -0.87 -8.93
CA VAL A 79 7.76 -2.29 -8.93
C VAL A 79 8.98 -3.07 -9.43
N PRO A 80 9.48 -4.07 -8.67
CA PRO A 80 10.54 -4.94 -9.18
C PRO A 80 10.09 -5.71 -10.42
N GLU A 81 10.98 -5.88 -11.40
CA GLU A 81 10.67 -6.53 -12.71
C GLU A 81 10.06 -7.93 -12.56
N ALA A 82 10.47 -8.68 -11.52
CA ALA A 82 10.00 -10.04 -11.25
C ALA A 82 8.76 -10.11 -10.33
N ALA A 83 8.17 -8.97 -9.96
CA ALA A 83 7.01 -8.94 -9.07
C ALA A 83 5.72 -9.08 -9.87
N ASP A 84 4.92 -10.10 -9.56
CA ASP A 84 3.58 -10.29 -10.13
C ASP A 84 2.47 -9.72 -9.24
N ALA A 85 2.80 -9.41 -7.98
CA ALA A 85 1.85 -8.89 -6.99
C ALA A 85 2.53 -7.97 -5.96
N MET A 86 1.73 -7.05 -5.44
CA MET A 86 2.03 -6.17 -4.32
C MET A 86 1.05 -6.46 -3.19
N GLU A 87 1.56 -6.66 -1.97
CA GLU A 87 0.73 -6.77 -0.77
C GLU A 87 0.83 -5.48 0.03
N ILE A 88 -0.31 -4.98 0.51
CA ILE A 88 -0.40 -3.85 1.44
C ILE A 88 -1.01 -4.34 2.73
N THR A 89 -0.29 -4.16 3.83
CA THR A 89 -0.73 -4.51 5.19
C THR A 89 -0.94 -3.23 5.97
N ALA A 90 -2.08 -3.14 6.67
CA ALA A 90 -2.38 -2.05 7.57
C ALA A 90 -2.67 -2.58 8.97
N TYR A 91 -2.16 -1.88 9.96
CA TYR A 91 -2.57 -1.95 11.35
C TYR A 91 -2.73 -0.52 11.85
N LEU A 92 -3.97 -0.04 11.93
CA LEU A 92 -4.33 1.32 12.28
C LEU A 92 -5.32 1.32 13.44
N MET A 93 -5.16 2.31 14.31
CA MET A 93 -5.92 2.45 15.54
C MET A 93 -6.38 3.91 15.68
N ASP A 94 -7.54 4.09 16.30
CA ASP A 94 -8.07 5.36 16.78
C ASP A 94 -7.72 5.50 18.26
N TYR A 95 -7.30 6.69 18.68
CA TYR A 95 -6.89 6.93 20.04
C TYR A 95 -8.05 7.41 20.90
N ASP A 96 -8.18 6.80 22.07
CA ASP A 96 -9.15 7.19 23.07
C ASP A 96 -8.50 7.73 24.34
N THR A 97 -9.09 8.78 24.92
CA THR A 97 -8.57 9.35 26.18
C THR A 97 -9.08 8.60 27.41
N LEU A 98 -10.31 8.09 27.37
CA LEU A 98 -11.02 7.53 28.53
C LEU A 98 -11.39 6.04 28.36
N SER A 99 -11.22 5.50 27.15
CA SER A 99 -11.45 4.10 26.78
C SER A 99 -10.18 3.49 26.18
N PRO A 100 -10.15 2.17 25.96
CA PRO A 100 -9.15 1.56 25.09
C PRO A 100 -9.31 2.03 23.64
N ASP A 101 -8.19 2.31 22.98
CA ASP A 101 -8.09 2.62 21.55
C ASP A 101 -8.80 1.59 20.65
N ASP A 102 -9.46 2.08 19.60
CA ASP A 102 -10.31 1.28 18.72
C ASP A 102 -9.61 0.93 17.39
N GLU A 103 -9.80 -0.31 16.93
CA GLU A 103 -9.16 -0.79 15.71
C GLU A 103 -9.86 -0.25 14.44
N ILE A 104 -9.12 0.55 13.68
CA ILE A 104 -9.57 1.12 12.40
C ILE A 104 -9.37 0.10 11.28
N ALA A 105 -8.19 -0.53 11.21
CA ALA A 105 -7.86 -1.46 10.13
C ALA A 105 -6.81 -2.46 10.59
N ASN A 106 -7.03 -3.75 10.34
CA ASN A 106 -6.05 -4.79 10.65
C ASN A 106 -6.14 -5.92 9.62
N GLY A 107 -5.28 -5.87 8.61
CA GLY A 107 -5.29 -6.88 7.55
C GLY A 107 -4.37 -6.57 6.40
N THR A 108 -4.45 -7.44 5.39
CA THR A 108 -3.63 -7.39 4.18
C THR A 108 -4.51 -7.52 2.95
N VAL A 109 -4.24 -6.71 1.94
CA VAL A 109 -4.82 -6.82 0.58
C VAL A 109 -3.72 -7.04 -0.44
N THR A 110 -4.07 -7.67 -1.55
CA THR A 110 -3.14 -8.00 -2.63
C THR A 110 -3.62 -7.38 -3.94
N PHE A 111 -2.71 -6.67 -4.61
CA PHE A 111 -2.90 -6.13 -5.95
C PHE A 111 -2.00 -6.88 -6.92
N LEU A 112 -2.55 -7.40 -8.02
CA LEU A 112 -1.75 -7.97 -9.09
C LEU A 112 -1.09 -6.83 -9.87
N VAL A 113 0.17 -6.98 -10.25
CA VAL A 113 0.87 -5.95 -11.03
C VAL A 113 0.19 -5.81 -12.39
N ARG A 114 -0.16 -4.57 -12.76
CA ARG A 114 -0.85 -4.25 -14.02
C ARG A 114 0.00 -3.33 -14.90
N GLY A 115 -0.47 -3.17 -16.14
CA GLY A 115 0.04 -2.17 -17.05
C GLY A 115 -0.35 -0.74 -16.65
N PRO A 116 0.28 0.27 -17.27
CA PRO A 116 0.09 1.67 -16.95
C PRO A 116 -1.35 2.15 -17.19
N GLY A 117 -1.82 3.05 -16.33
CA GLY A 117 -3.15 3.65 -16.34
C GLY A 117 -4.24 2.81 -15.68
N VAL A 118 -3.92 1.61 -15.18
CA VAL A 118 -4.89 0.79 -14.44
C VAL A 118 -5.00 1.27 -13.01
N GLU A 119 -6.25 1.37 -12.52
CA GLU A 119 -6.56 1.71 -11.14
C GLU A 119 -7.31 0.56 -10.47
N GLU A 120 -6.90 0.23 -9.24
CA GLU A 120 -7.53 -0.80 -8.41
C GLU A 120 -7.72 -0.27 -6.99
N LYS A 121 -8.80 -0.70 -6.33
CA LYS A 121 -9.15 -0.31 -4.97
C LYS A 121 -9.52 -1.52 -4.16
N GLN A 122 -9.02 -1.62 -2.93
CA GLN A 122 -9.44 -2.66 -2.00
C GLN A 122 -9.60 -2.12 -0.57
N PRO A 123 -10.66 -2.56 0.14
CA PRO A 123 -10.85 -2.20 1.53
C PRO A 123 -9.96 -3.04 2.45
N ILE A 124 -9.50 -2.44 3.55
CA ILE A 124 -9.03 -3.16 4.74
C ILE A 124 -9.93 -2.78 5.89
N ASN A 125 -10.59 -3.77 6.49
CA ASN A 125 -11.51 -3.56 7.61
C ASN A 125 -10.77 -3.80 8.94
N GLY A 126 -11.11 -3.01 9.94
CA GLY A 126 -10.84 -3.31 11.33
C GLY A 126 -12.11 -3.76 12.03
N LYS A 127 -12.01 -3.94 13.35
CA LYS A 127 -13.16 -4.25 14.19
C LYS A 127 -14.22 -3.14 14.20
N TYR A 128 -13.81 -1.87 14.15
CA TYR A 128 -14.71 -0.72 14.25
C TYR A 128 -14.60 0.23 13.06
N GLY A 129 -13.41 0.32 12.45
CA GLY A 129 -13.19 1.16 11.28
C GLY A 129 -12.99 0.41 9.96
N SER A 130 -12.67 1.19 8.93
CA SER A 130 -12.15 0.67 7.67
C SER A 130 -11.40 1.75 6.89
N ILE A 131 -10.50 1.30 6.02
CA ILE A 131 -9.80 2.12 5.03
C ILE A 131 -9.99 1.56 3.62
N GLU A 132 -9.83 2.41 2.61
CA GLU A 132 -9.74 2.01 1.19
C GLU A 132 -8.33 2.30 0.68
N VAL A 133 -7.61 1.25 0.28
CA VAL A 133 -6.31 1.35 -0.39
C VAL A 133 -6.54 1.44 -1.89
N ASN A 134 -6.01 2.47 -2.52
CA ASN A 134 -6.04 2.67 -3.96
C ASN A 134 -4.64 2.55 -4.54
N VAL A 135 -4.52 1.90 -5.70
CA VAL A 135 -3.30 1.78 -6.47
C VAL A 135 -3.56 2.27 -7.90
N THR A 136 -2.72 3.17 -8.39
CA THR A 136 -2.61 3.53 -9.81
C THR A 136 -1.28 3.01 -10.34
N TRP A 137 -1.33 2.18 -11.38
CA TRP A 137 -0.15 1.65 -12.06
C TRP A 137 0.30 2.64 -13.14
N GLY A 138 1.59 2.97 -13.18
CA GLY A 138 2.21 3.95 -14.07
C GLY A 138 3.29 3.36 -14.97
#